data_AF-A0A7C1CRA6-F1
#
_entry.id   AF-A0A7C1CRA6-F1
#
_cell.length_a   1.000
_cell.length_b   1.000
_cell.length_c   1.000
_cell.angle_alpha   90.00
_cell.angle_beta   90.00
_cell.angle_gamma   90.00
#
_symmetry.space_group_name_H-M   'P 1'
#
loop_
_entity.id
_entity.type
_entity.pdbx_description
1 polymer ?
#
loop_
_entity_poly.entity_id
_entity_poly.type
_entity_poly.pdbx_seq_one_letter_code
_entity_poly.pdbx_strand_id
1 'polypeptide(L)'
;MLIPLLRISSAYLSKNLNTFETLFEAFERQLNYFIDIKIKGNVIVEKIWAQNMPVPFLSLLIDDCIANATDYNAGGARYNTSYIQGVGLGSITDNLTAIRKHVYEDGLIDIKELLFALSSNYEGYEDLRYKLIYETPKWGNNNDYADRHAVMVFNSFYKAVDGCPTYRYGVFRINTLPTTNHVYFGSKIGTMPDGRKTFEPISEGISPAQGADRKGPTGVILSCAKINHIKTGGTLLNLKFSPSFFNTDESLDKLVSLILSYFKLDGYHIQFNVVSAKTLRDAQLHPEKYRDLIVRVAEYSDYFNDLGEALQNEIIRRTEHESM
;
A
#
# COMPACT_ATOMS: atom_id res chain seq x y z
N MET A 1 -3.30 3.19 6.51
CA MET A 1 -4.54 3.55 7.24
C MET A 1 -5.79 3.26 6.39
N LEU A 2 -5.87 2.06 5.79
CA LEU A 2 -6.98 1.68 4.88
C LEU A 2 -7.74 0.43 5.35
N ILE A 3 -7.39 -0.13 6.51
CA ILE A 3 -7.97 -1.41 6.97
C ILE A 3 -8.39 -1.31 8.43
N PRO A 4 -9.61 -0.78 8.66
CA PRO A 4 -10.46 -1.31 9.71
C PRO A 4 -11.75 -1.83 9.05
N LEU A 5 -11.62 -2.68 8.04
CA LEU A 5 -12.80 -3.34 7.44
C LEU A 5 -13.49 -4.32 8.40
N LEU A 6 -12.80 -4.76 9.47
CA LEU A 6 -13.26 -5.93 10.26
C LEU A 6 -13.36 -5.70 11.78
N ARG A 7 -13.30 -4.44 12.25
CA ARG A 7 -13.91 -4.09 13.55
C ARG A 7 -15.33 -3.54 13.36
N ILE A 8 -16.08 -4.16 12.47
CA ILE A 8 -17.53 -4.06 12.50
C ILE A 8 -17.94 -4.86 13.73
N SER A 9 -18.29 -4.17 14.83
CA SER A 9 -18.79 -4.87 16.03
C SER A 9 -19.96 -5.77 15.62
N SER A 10 -20.18 -6.87 16.35
CA SER A 10 -21.34 -7.75 16.15
C SER A 10 -22.67 -6.99 16.13
N ALA A 11 -22.72 -5.80 16.76
CA ALA A 11 -23.87 -4.90 16.73
C ALA A 11 -24.10 -4.22 15.36
N TYR A 12 -23.07 -3.99 14.54
CA TYR A 12 -23.21 -3.36 13.20
C TYR A 12 -23.54 -4.36 12.08
N LEU A 13 -23.27 -5.65 12.28
CA LEU A 13 -23.73 -6.72 11.38
C LEU A 13 -25.28 -6.87 11.35
N SER A 14 -25.99 -6.17 12.24
CA SER A 14 -27.45 -6.18 12.31
C SER A 14 -28.15 -5.33 11.23
N LYS A 15 -27.43 -4.62 10.35
CA LYS A 15 -28.01 -3.91 9.21
C LYS A 15 -27.46 -4.43 7.86
N ASN A 16 -28.21 -5.37 7.27
CA ASN A 16 -28.30 -5.73 5.84
C ASN A 16 -27.06 -5.48 4.94
N LEU A 17 -25.97 -6.22 5.17
CA LEU A 17 -24.85 -6.38 4.21
C LEU A 17 -25.23 -7.35 3.08
N ASN A 18 -26.40 -7.14 2.46
CA ASN A 18 -27.01 -8.08 1.52
C ASN A 18 -26.39 -8.01 0.10
N THR A 19 -25.69 -6.92 -0.23
CA THR A 19 -24.99 -6.77 -1.51
C THR A 19 -23.56 -6.28 -1.29
N PHE A 20 -22.72 -6.47 -2.30
CA PHE A 20 -21.35 -5.94 -2.26
C PHE A 20 -21.34 -4.41 -2.14
N GLU A 21 -22.30 -3.73 -2.78
CA GLU A 21 -22.43 -2.28 -2.74
C GLU A 21 -22.72 -1.78 -1.32
N THR A 22 -23.62 -2.42 -0.57
CA THR A 22 -23.89 -2.00 0.82
C THR A 22 -22.70 -2.27 1.75
N LEU A 23 -21.90 -3.31 1.45
CA LEU A 23 -20.62 -3.55 2.12
C LEU A 23 -19.58 -2.48 1.78
N PHE A 24 -19.47 -2.08 0.51
CA PHE A 24 -18.53 -1.04 0.10
C PHE A 24 -18.93 0.34 0.67
N GLU A 25 -20.22 0.66 0.75
CA GLU A 25 -20.68 1.85 1.48
C GLU A 25 -20.32 1.80 2.97
N ALA A 26 -20.38 0.61 3.59
CA ALA A 26 -19.96 0.44 4.98
C ALA A 26 -18.44 0.67 5.14
N PHE A 27 -17.64 0.21 4.18
CA PHE A 27 -16.22 0.52 4.09
C PHE A 27 -15.97 2.03 3.99
N GLU A 28 -16.65 2.73 3.10
CA GLU A 28 -16.49 4.18 2.93
C GLU A 28 -16.88 4.94 4.20
N ARG A 29 -17.93 4.52 4.91
CA ARG A 29 -18.29 5.12 6.21
C ARG A 29 -17.18 4.97 7.25
N GLN A 30 -16.56 3.78 7.35
CA GLN A 30 -15.43 3.56 8.24
C GLN A 30 -14.21 4.40 7.82
N LEU A 31 -13.90 4.42 6.53
CA LEU A 31 -12.82 5.22 5.98
C LEU A 31 -12.97 6.70 6.36
N ASN A 32 -14.12 7.31 6.07
CA ASN A 32 -14.39 8.72 6.40
C ASN A 32 -14.29 8.98 7.91
N TYR A 33 -14.84 8.09 8.75
CA TYR A 33 -14.74 8.24 10.21
C TYR A 33 -13.29 8.32 10.70
N PHE A 34 -12.41 7.42 10.22
CA PHE A 34 -11.00 7.43 10.63
C PHE A 34 -10.21 8.59 10.02
N ILE A 35 -10.54 9.01 8.79
CA ILE A 35 -9.94 10.20 8.18
C ILE A 35 -10.31 11.46 8.95
N ASP A 36 -11.57 11.62 9.37
CA ASP A 36 -12.00 12.76 10.20
C ASP A 36 -11.20 12.85 11.51
N ILE A 37 -11.00 11.71 12.18
CA ILE A 37 -10.18 11.64 13.40
C ILE A 37 -8.73 12.03 13.09
N LYS A 38 -8.16 11.48 12.01
CA LYS A 38 -6.77 11.73 11.62
C LYS A 38 -6.54 13.19 11.26
N ILE A 39 -7.43 13.81 10.50
CA ILE A 39 -7.34 15.22 10.11
C ILE A 39 -7.40 16.12 11.35
N LYS A 40 -8.35 15.90 12.25
CA LYS A 40 -8.45 16.66 13.52
C LYS A 40 -7.16 16.57 14.33
N GLY A 41 -6.63 15.35 14.50
CA GLY A 41 -5.37 15.14 15.19
C GLY A 41 -4.18 15.84 14.51
N ASN A 42 -4.08 15.74 13.18
CA ASN A 42 -3.02 16.38 12.42
C ASN A 42 -3.05 17.90 12.53
N VAL A 43 -4.22 18.54 12.42
CA VAL A 43 -4.33 20.01 12.56
C VAL A 43 -3.89 20.48 13.94
N ILE A 44 -4.18 19.72 15.01
CA ILE A 44 -3.69 20.01 16.36
C ILE A 44 -2.16 19.92 16.40
N VAL A 45 -1.57 18.88 15.81
CA VAL A 45 -0.11 18.71 15.75
C VAL A 45 0.55 19.85 14.97
N GLU A 46 0.00 20.21 13.80
CA GLU A 46 0.51 21.34 13.01
C GLU A 46 0.45 22.65 13.78
N LYS A 47 -0.63 22.90 14.52
CA LYS A 47 -0.73 24.06 15.42
C LYS A 47 0.37 24.05 16.49
N ILE A 48 0.60 22.90 17.12
CA ILE A 48 1.66 22.77 18.14
C ILE A 48 3.02 23.07 17.52
N TRP A 49 3.29 22.60 16.30
CA TRP A 49 4.56 22.86 15.60
C TRP A 49 4.74 24.33 15.26
N ALA A 50 3.72 24.97 14.70
CA ALA A 50 3.76 26.40 14.38
C ALA A 50 4.03 27.28 15.61
N GLN A 51 3.51 26.89 16.78
CA GLN A 51 3.63 27.66 18.02
C GLN A 51 4.91 27.37 18.81
N ASN A 52 5.37 26.11 18.81
CA ASN A 52 6.42 25.65 19.73
C ASN A 52 7.71 25.23 19.02
N MET A 53 7.70 25.09 17.70
CA MET A 53 8.86 24.65 16.91
C MET A 53 9.07 25.54 15.67
N PRO A 54 9.15 26.88 15.79
CA PRO A 54 9.51 27.71 14.66
C PRO A 54 10.92 27.37 14.16
N VAL A 55 11.14 27.50 12.86
CA VAL A 55 12.38 27.11 12.17
C VAL A 55 12.98 28.31 11.42
N PRO A 56 13.42 29.36 12.13
CA PRO A 56 13.77 30.64 11.52
C PRO A 56 14.89 30.52 10.47
N PHE A 57 15.88 29.64 10.69
CA PHE A 57 16.94 29.41 9.71
C PHE A 57 16.41 28.83 8.38
N LEU A 58 15.48 27.87 8.44
CA LEU A 58 14.83 27.34 7.24
C LEU A 58 13.98 28.42 6.57
N SER A 59 13.24 29.20 7.35
CA SER A 59 12.38 30.28 6.85
C SER A 59 13.15 31.37 6.06
N LEU A 60 14.46 31.55 6.31
CA LEU A 60 15.29 32.46 5.51
C LEU A 60 15.57 31.95 4.09
N LEU A 61 15.42 30.64 3.86
CA LEU A 61 15.78 29.96 2.62
C LEU A 61 14.55 29.55 1.79
N ILE A 62 13.34 29.81 2.28
CA ILE A 62 12.09 29.44 1.61
C ILE A 62 11.39 30.70 1.11
N ASP A 63 11.01 30.65 -0.17
CA ASP A 63 10.28 31.74 -0.82
C ASP A 63 9.02 32.12 -0.04
N ASP A 64 8.79 33.44 -0.01
CA ASP A 64 7.68 34.13 0.62
C ASP A 64 7.65 34.11 2.16
N CYS A 65 8.43 33.29 2.87
CA CYS A 65 8.49 33.33 4.34
C CYS A 65 8.89 34.71 4.88
N ILE A 66 9.93 35.33 4.30
CA ILE A 66 10.37 36.69 4.67
C ILE A 66 9.31 37.73 4.27
N ALA A 67 8.80 37.66 3.04
CA ALA A 67 7.82 38.61 2.52
C ALA A 67 6.51 38.59 3.31
N ASN A 68 6.09 37.41 3.77
CA ASN A 68 4.91 37.18 4.60
C ASN A 68 5.17 37.40 6.10
N ALA A 69 6.41 37.68 6.50
CA ALA A 69 6.84 37.77 7.90
C ALA A 69 6.33 36.58 8.76
N THR A 70 6.33 35.38 8.19
CA THR A 70 5.72 34.18 8.78
C THR A 70 6.68 33.00 8.68
N ASP A 71 6.86 32.27 9.78
CA ASP A 71 7.72 31.09 9.81
C ASP A 71 7.20 29.96 8.90
N TYR A 72 8.11 29.14 8.36
CA TYR A 72 7.78 28.00 7.52
C TYR A 72 6.77 27.04 8.19
N ASN A 73 6.95 26.70 9.46
CA ASN A 73 6.03 25.81 10.17
C ASN A 73 4.67 26.47 10.46
N ALA A 74 4.59 27.79 10.39
CA ALA A 74 3.36 28.58 10.52
C ALA A 74 2.69 28.89 9.17
N GLY A 75 3.23 28.40 8.05
CA GLY A 75 2.64 28.56 6.71
C GLY A 75 3.19 29.72 5.90
N GLY A 76 4.39 30.22 6.20
CA GLY A 76 4.98 31.34 5.46
C GLY A 76 5.35 31.04 4.00
N ALA A 77 5.45 29.77 3.61
CA ALA A 77 5.83 29.34 2.27
C ALA A 77 4.76 29.65 1.22
N ARG A 78 5.17 29.84 -0.05
CA ARG A 78 4.28 30.03 -1.21
C ARG A 78 3.18 28.97 -1.34
N TYR A 79 3.56 27.71 -1.15
CA TYR A 79 2.68 26.55 -1.29
C TYR A 79 2.74 25.74 0.00
N ASN A 80 1.57 25.50 0.59
CA ASN A 80 1.44 24.67 1.79
C ASN A 80 0.56 23.47 1.45
N THR A 81 1.12 22.28 1.63
CA THR A 81 0.39 21.01 1.49
C THR A 81 0.78 20.08 2.62
N SER A 82 -0.19 19.30 3.09
CA SER A 82 0.04 18.22 4.05
C SER A 82 -0.48 16.90 3.47
N TYR A 83 0.07 15.77 3.91
CA TYR A 83 -0.24 14.47 3.30
C TYR A 83 -0.71 13.45 4.32
N ILE A 84 -1.66 12.61 3.92
CA ILE A 84 -1.98 11.36 4.60
C ILE A 84 -1.53 10.19 3.72
N GLN A 85 -0.68 9.31 4.26
CA GLN A 85 -0.19 8.15 3.53
C GLN A 85 -1.20 6.98 3.54
N GLY A 86 -1.61 6.57 2.34
CA GLY A 86 -2.30 5.31 2.09
C GLY A 86 -1.32 4.13 2.13
N VAL A 87 -1.68 3.05 2.82
CA VAL A 87 -0.87 1.84 2.95
C VAL A 87 -1.78 0.61 2.86
N GLY A 88 -1.37 -0.38 2.07
CA GLY A 88 -2.11 -1.65 1.91
C GLY A 88 -3.05 -1.69 0.70
N LEU A 89 -2.76 -0.95 -0.39
CA LEU A 89 -3.67 -0.88 -1.56
C LEU A 89 -3.86 -2.24 -2.24
N GLY A 90 -2.80 -3.02 -2.44
CA GLY A 90 -2.89 -4.37 -3.00
C GLY A 90 -3.72 -5.30 -2.10
N SER A 91 -3.42 -5.32 -0.81
CA SER A 91 -4.17 -6.10 0.17
C SER A 91 -5.66 -5.75 0.15
N ILE A 92 -6.05 -4.50 0.37
CA ILE A 92 -7.47 -4.12 0.43
C ILE A 92 -8.22 -4.43 -0.89
N THR A 93 -7.54 -4.29 -2.03
CA THR A 93 -8.07 -4.65 -3.35
C THR A 93 -8.40 -6.13 -3.42
N ASP A 94 -7.47 -7.00 -3.05
CA ASP A 94 -7.66 -8.45 -3.10
C ASP A 94 -8.71 -8.93 -2.10
N ASN A 95 -8.82 -8.26 -0.95
CA ASN A 95 -9.87 -8.53 0.04
C ASN A 95 -11.27 -8.24 -0.50
N LEU A 96 -11.47 -7.06 -1.08
CA LEU A 96 -12.76 -6.69 -1.68
C LEU A 96 -13.08 -7.56 -2.89
N THR A 97 -12.08 -7.92 -3.69
CA THR A 97 -12.22 -8.82 -4.83
C THR A 97 -12.66 -10.21 -4.39
N ALA A 98 -12.05 -10.76 -3.34
CA ALA A 98 -12.41 -12.05 -2.77
C ALA A 98 -13.83 -12.05 -2.18
N ILE A 99 -14.19 -11.04 -1.40
CA ILE A 99 -15.54 -10.90 -0.83
C ILE A 99 -16.57 -10.81 -1.95
N ARG A 100 -16.35 -9.94 -2.95
CA ARG A 100 -17.29 -9.77 -4.05
C ARG A 100 -17.54 -11.08 -4.78
N LYS A 101 -16.46 -11.76 -5.18
CA LYS A 101 -16.52 -13.00 -5.93
C LYS A 101 -17.17 -14.11 -5.12
N HIS A 102 -16.60 -14.46 -3.97
CA HIS A 102 -16.96 -15.70 -3.27
C HIS A 102 -18.19 -15.57 -2.38
N VAL A 103 -18.50 -14.37 -1.89
CA VAL A 103 -19.68 -14.15 -1.03
C VAL A 103 -20.89 -13.71 -1.85
N TYR A 104 -20.73 -12.69 -2.68
CA TYR A 104 -21.87 -12.02 -3.31
C TYR A 104 -22.22 -12.49 -4.72
N GLU A 105 -21.24 -12.97 -5.50
CA GLU A 105 -21.46 -13.41 -6.88
C GLU A 105 -21.59 -14.94 -6.99
N ASP A 106 -20.59 -15.68 -6.51
CA ASP A 106 -20.56 -17.15 -6.61
C ASP A 106 -21.37 -17.84 -5.49
N GLY A 107 -21.58 -17.16 -4.36
CA GLY A 107 -22.25 -17.74 -3.19
C GLY A 107 -21.53 -18.97 -2.61
N LEU A 108 -20.21 -19.05 -2.77
CA LEU A 108 -19.38 -20.13 -2.24
C LEU A 108 -19.45 -20.21 -0.71
N ILE A 109 -19.55 -19.05 -0.06
CA ILE A 109 -19.59 -18.90 1.40
C ILE A 109 -20.45 -17.70 1.76
N ASP A 110 -21.19 -17.75 2.87
CA ASP A 110 -21.89 -16.57 3.37
C ASP A 110 -20.98 -15.65 4.19
N ILE A 111 -21.42 -14.41 4.43
CA ILE A 111 -20.60 -13.43 5.16
C ILE A 111 -20.31 -13.86 6.61
N LYS A 112 -21.20 -14.63 7.26
CA LYS A 112 -21.02 -15.08 8.65
C LYS A 112 -19.97 -16.18 8.74
N GLU A 113 -20.03 -17.12 7.81
CA GLU A 113 -19.06 -18.21 7.72
C GLU A 113 -17.67 -17.66 7.32
N LEU A 114 -17.60 -16.68 6.41
CA LEU A 114 -16.34 -15.98 6.13
C LEU A 114 -15.77 -15.33 7.40
N LEU A 115 -16.60 -14.62 8.18
CA LEU A 115 -16.15 -14.01 9.44
C LEU A 115 -15.64 -15.05 10.44
N PHE A 116 -16.28 -16.22 10.50
CA PHE A 116 -15.83 -17.32 11.36
C PHE A 116 -14.47 -17.85 10.90
N ALA A 117 -14.30 -18.12 9.59
CA ALA A 117 -13.03 -18.55 9.01
C ALA A 117 -11.88 -17.55 9.26
N LEU A 118 -12.17 -16.24 9.18
CA LEU A 118 -11.18 -15.21 9.51
C LEU A 118 -10.82 -15.23 11.01
N SER A 119 -11.83 -15.40 11.88
CA SER A 119 -11.62 -15.45 13.33
C SER A 119 -10.83 -16.67 13.80
N SER A 120 -10.91 -17.78 13.06
CA SER A 120 -10.12 -19.01 13.31
C SER A 120 -8.76 -19.01 12.61
N ASN A 121 -8.34 -17.91 11.99
CA ASN A 121 -7.09 -17.86 11.21
C ASN A 121 -7.00 -18.95 10.13
N TYR A 122 -8.16 -19.29 9.55
CA TYR A 122 -8.40 -20.38 8.60
C TYR A 122 -8.17 -21.80 9.12
N GLU A 123 -8.06 -22.01 10.44
CA GLU A 123 -8.06 -23.36 11.02
C GLU A 123 -9.41 -24.03 10.75
N GLY A 124 -9.39 -25.18 10.06
CA GLY A 124 -10.59 -25.89 9.59
C GLY A 124 -11.22 -25.31 8.33
N TYR A 125 -10.59 -24.29 7.72
CA TYR A 125 -11.04 -23.62 6.49
C TYR A 125 -9.92 -23.58 5.45
N GLU A 126 -9.06 -24.60 5.42
CA GLU A 126 -7.90 -24.68 4.54
C GLU A 126 -8.30 -24.67 3.06
N ASP A 127 -9.37 -25.37 2.70
CA ASP A 127 -9.92 -25.41 1.34
C ASP A 127 -10.47 -24.05 0.91
N LEU A 128 -11.18 -23.35 1.80
CA LEU A 128 -11.63 -21.98 1.55
C LEU A 128 -10.42 -21.08 1.32
N ARG A 129 -9.42 -21.13 2.20
CA ARG A 129 -8.20 -20.33 2.08
C ARG A 129 -7.48 -20.59 0.76
N TYR A 130 -7.41 -21.86 0.33
CA TYR A 130 -6.86 -22.23 -0.97
C TYR A 130 -7.60 -21.51 -2.10
N LYS A 131 -8.94 -21.56 -2.13
CA LYS A 131 -9.76 -20.87 -3.13
C LYS A 131 -9.55 -19.35 -3.10
N LEU A 132 -9.49 -18.74 -1.91
CA LEU A 132 -9.25 -17.30 -1.77
C LEU A 132 -7.88 -16.89 -2.34
N ILE A 133 -6.85 -17.73 -2.21
CA ILE A 133 -5.49 -17.45 -2.71
C ILE A 133 -5.35 -17.75 -4.20
N TYR A 134 -5.88 -18.87 -4.68
CA TYR A 134 -5.58 -19.40 -6.00
C TYR A 134 -6.71 -19.23 -7.02
N GLU A 135 -7.96 -19.13 -6.57
CA GLU A 135 -9.17 -19.05 -7.42
C GLU A 135 -9.85 -17.67 -7.37
N THR A 136 -9.17 -16.66 -6.85
CA THR A 136 -9.62 -15.26 -6.88
C THR A 136 -8.74 -14.45 -7.83
N PRO A 137 -9.30 -13.59 -8.71
CA PRO A 137 -8.53 -12.56 -9.39
C PRO A 137 -7.76 -11.68 -8.40
N LYS A 138 -6.54 -11.26 -8.76
CA LYS A 138 -5.67 -10.47 -7.88
C LYS A 138 -5.16 -9.20 -8.57
N TRP A 139 -4.97 -8.15 -7.78
CA TRP A 139 -4.29 -6.92 -8.17
C TRP A 139 -2.89 -7.23 -8.73
N GLY A 140 -2.45 -6.48 -9.75
CA GLY A 140 -1.12 -6.66 -10.35
C GLY A 140 -1.04 -7.67 -11.50
N ASN A 141 -2.19 -8.07 -12.04
CA ASN A 141 -2.27 -9.07 -13.13
C ASN A 141 -2.90 -8.52 -14.41
N ASN A 142 -3.07 -7.20 -14.51
CA ASN A 142 -3.89 -6.54 -15.52
C ASN A 142 -5.29 -7.17 -15.65
N ASN A 143 -5.94 -7.40 -14.51
CA ASN A 143 -7.26 -8.04 -14.46
C ASN A 143 -8.29 -7.01 -14.01
N ASP A 144 -9.13 -6.55 -14.93
CA ASP A 144 -10.13 -5.51 -14.67
C ASP A 144 -11.09 -5.83 -13.53
N TYR A 145 -11.37 -7.12 -13.29
CA TYR A 145 -12.24 -7.55 -12.19
C TYR A 145 -11.65 -7.20 -10.82
N ALA A 146 -10.34 -7.38 -10.64
CA ALA A 146 -9.63 -7.01 -9.41
C ALA A 146 -9.29 -5.51 -9.41
N ASP A 147 -8.75 -5.02 -10.52
CA ASP A 147 -8.21 -3.67 -10.64
C ASP A 147 -9.27 -2.58 -10.42
N ARG A 148 -10.54 -2.83 -10.78
CA ARG A 148 -11.63 -1.91 -10.46
C ARG A 148 -11.76 -1.63 -8.95
N HIS A 149 -11.48 -2.60 -8.09
CA HIS A 149 -11.58 -2.40 -6.65
C HIS A 149 -10.42 -1.53 -6.13
N ALA A 150 -9.23 -1.62 -6.72
CA ALA A 150 -8.14 -0.70 -6.41
C ALA A 150 -8.52 0.74 -6.78
N VAL A 151 -9.12 0.94 -7.96
CA VAL A 151 -9.60 2.25 -8.41
C VAL A 151 -10.71 2.78 -7.49
N MET A 152 -11.65 1.94 -7.07
CA MET A 152 -12.69 2.31 -6.11
C MET A 152 -12.09 2.77 -4.78
N VAL A 153 -11.22 1.95 -4.17
CA VAL A 153 -10.57 2.29 -2.88
C VAL A 153 -9.72 3.54 -3.00
N PHE A 154 -8.94 3.68 -4.07
CA PHE A 154 -8.12 4.86 -4.34
C PHE A 154 -8.98 6.13 -4.40
N ASN A 155 -10.08 6.09 -5.15
CA ASN A 155 -10.97 7.24 -5.30
C ASN A 155 -11.70 7.59 -3.99
N SER A 156 -12.14 6.59 -3.20
CA SER A 156 -12.74 6.83 -1.89
C SER A 156 -11.75 7.46 -0.91
N PHE A 157 -10.49 6.99 -0.90
CA PHE A 157 -9.44 7.57 -0.07
C PHE A 157 -9.06 8.99 -0.50
N TYR A 158 -8.91 9.22 -1.80
CA TYR A 158 -8.70 10.55 -2.36
C TYR A 158 -9.83 11.51 -1.96
N LYS A 159 -11.09 11.12 -2.17
CA LYS A 159 -12.27 11.94 -1.85
C LYS A 159 -12.37 12.27 -0.36
N ALA A 160 -11.97 11.36 0.52
CA ALA A 160 -12.03 11.56 1.97
C ALA A 160 -10.98 12.58 2.48
N VAL A 161 -9.86 12.76 1.76
CA VAL A 161 -8.71 13.55 2.25
C VAL A 161 -8.50 14.84 1.45
N ASP A 162 -8.65 14.79 0.13
CA ASP A 162 -8.22 15.88 -0.75
C ASP A 162 -9.01 17.16 -0.48
N GLY A 163 -8.29 18.27 -0.32
CA GLY A 163 -8.91 19.58 -0.12
C GLY A 163 -9.29 19.88 1.33
N CYS A 164 -9.15 18.94 2.27
CA CYS A 164 -9.34 19.26 3.69
C CYS A 164 -8.33 20.37 4.11
N PRO A 165 -8.76 21.41 4.84
CA PRO A 165 -7.86 22.50 5.20
C PRO A 165 -6.80 22.06 6.22
N THR A 166 -5.61 22.61 6.09
CA THR A 166 -4.48 22.46 7.04
C THR A 166 -4.41 23.65 8.00
N TYR A 167 -3.60 23.56 9.05
CA TYR A 167 -3.32 24.70 9.91
C TYR A 167 -2.52 25.81 9.18
N ARG A 168 -1.71 25.44 8.19
CA ARG A 168 -0.82 26.33 7.42
C ARG A 168 -1.49 26.98 6.21
N TYR A 169 -2.81 27.18 6.25
CA TYR A 169 -3.61 27.76 5.16
C TYR A 169 -3.55 27.01 3.81
N GLY A 170 -3.00 25.79 3.82
CA GLY A 170 -2.96 24.88 2.68
C GLY A 170 -4.05 23.82 2.74
N VAL A 171 -3.91 22.79 1.91
CA VAL A 171 -4.82 21.64 1.88
C VAL A 171 -4.10 20.31 2.10
N PHE A 172 -4.82 19.34 2.65
CA PHE A 172 -4.42 17.96 2.66
C PHE A 172 -4.53 17.35 1.26
N ARG A 173 -3.57 16.51 0.92
CA ARG A 173 -3.55 15.66 -0.28
C ARG A 173 -3.18 14.22 0.14
N ILE A 174 -3.20 13.29 -0.81
CA ILE A 174 -2.83 11.90 -0.56
C ILE A 174 -1.50 11.53 -1.22
N ASN A 175 -0.87 10.50 -0.67
CA ASN A 175 0.22 9.74 -1.29
C ASN A 175 0.09 8.26 -0.87
N THR A 176 0.76 7.36 -1.59
CA THR A 176 0.70 5.91 -1.32
C THR A 176 2.10 5.32 -1.20
N LEU A 177 2.65 5.44 0.01
CA LEU A 177 3.97 4.95 0.39
C LEU A 177 3.99 4.54 1.87
N PRO A 178 4.65 3.42 2.24
CA PRO A 178 4.59 2.91 3.59
C PRO A 178 5.83 3.22 4.45
N THR A 179 6.97 3.54 3.83
CA THR A 179 8.29 3.34 4.44
C THR A 179 8.41 1.89 4.95
N THR A 180 8.27 1.63 6.25
CA THR A 180 8.24 0.27 6.84
C THR A 180 6.93 -0.03 7.58
N ASN A 181 5.95 0.89 7.52
CA ASN A 181 4.69 0.78 8.26
C ASN A 181 3.79 -0.35 7.76
N HIS A 182 3.99 -0.89 6.55
CA HIS A 182 3.21 -2.05 6.07
C HIS A 182 3.48 -3.32 6.90
N VAL A 183 4.69 -3.47 7.43
CA VAL A 183 5.02 -4.54 8.39
C VAL A 183 4.35 -4.26 9.73
N TYR A 184 4.50 -3.03 10.26
CA TYR A 184 3.89 -2.65 11.54
C TYR A 184 2.36 -2.74 11.51
N PHE A 185 1.71 -2.18 10.50
CA PHE A 185 0.25 -2.27 10.34
C PHE A 185 -0.20 -3.72 10.17
N GLY A 186 0.52 -4.51 9.38
CA GLY A 186 0.28 -5.95 9.28
C GLY A 186 0.24 -6.65 10.63
N SER A 187 1.21 -6.34 11.51
CA SER A 187 1.29 -6.88 12.88
C SER A 187 0.10 -6.52 13.80
N LYS A 188 -0.73 -5.55 13.39
CA LYS A 188 -1.93 -5.11 14.12
C LYS A 188 -3.24 -5.54 13.47
N ILE A 189 -3.16 -6.26 12.34
CA ILE A 189 -4.33 -6.69 11.57
C ILE A 189 -4.46 -8.22 11.66
N GLY A 190 -5.68 -8.68 11.90
CA GLY A 190 -6.03 -10.11 11.89
C GLY A 190 -6.01 -10.72 10.49
N THR A 191 -6.47 -11.96 10.40
CA THR A 191 -6.68 -12.70 9.15
C THR A 191 -7.54 -11.89 8.17
N MET A 192 -7.22 -11.93 6.87
CA MET A 192 -7.92 -11.13 5.85
C MET A 192 -8.49 -12.01 4.72
N PRO A 193 -9.64 -11.63 4.13
CA PRO A 193 -10.30 -12.34 3.00
C PRO A 193 -9.46 -12.64 1.75
N ASP A 194 -8.30 -12.02 1.59
CA ASP A 194 -7.35 -12.33 0.51
C ASP A 194 -6.55 -13.64 0.75
N GLY A 195 -6.74 -14.28 1.91
CA GLY A 195 -6.04 -15.49 2.35
C GLY A 195 -4.85 -15.23 3.27
N ARG A 196 -4.53 -13.95 3.54
CA ARG A 196 -3.46 -13.55 4.47
C ARG A 196 -3.80 -13.97 5.89
N LYS A 197 -2.83 -14.60 6.59
CA LYS A 197 -2.99 -15.01 7.98
C LYS A 197 -2.75 -13.83 8.93
N THR A 198 -3.15 -13.98 10.18
CA THR A 198 -2.97 -12.93 11.19
C THR A 198 -1.52 -12.45 11.30
N PHE A 199 -1.34 -11.14 11.51
CA PHE A 199 -0.06 -10.49 11.82
C PHE A 199 1.04 -10.53 10.75
N GLU A 200 0.82 -11.13 9.58
CA GLU A 200 1.69 -10.99 8.42
C GLU A 200 1.72 -9.52 7.91
N PRO A 201 2.74 -9.08 7.15
CA PRO A 201 2.73 -7.77 6.51
C PRO A 201 1.56 -7.59 5.52
N ILE A 202 1.16 -6.34 5.30
CA ILE A 202 0.26 -5.96 4.18
C ILE A 202 1.08 -5.47 2.98
N SER A 203 0.45 -5.34 1.82
CA SER A 203 1.11 -4.85 0.59
C SER A 203 1.72 -3.46 0.76
N GLU A 204 2.90 -3.25 0.20
CA GLU A 204 3.69 -2.04 0.25
C GLU A 204 3.40 -1.08 -0.92
N GLY A 205 3.16 0.19 -0.60
CA GLY A 205 2.85 1.22 -1.61
C GLY A 205 1.61 0.84 -2.42
N ILE A 206 1.75 0.85 -3.74
CA ILE A 206 0.74 0.37 -4.71
C ILE A 206 1.06 -1.01 -5.28
N SER A 207 2.11 -1.67 -4.77
CA SER A 207 2.59 -2.96 -5.26
C SER A 207 1.55 -4.06 -4.99
N PRO A 208 1.54 -5.14 -5.80
CA PRO A 208 0.78 -6.35 -5.52
C PRO A 208 1.10 -6.91 -4.14
N ALA A 209 0.12 -7.57 -3.50
CA ALA A 209 0.42 -8.36 -2.31
C ALA A 209 1.40 -9.49 -2.69
N GLN A 210 2.19 -9.95 -1.72
CA GLN A 210 3.30 -10.87 -1.95
C GLN A 210 2.79 -12.17 -2.62
N GLY A 211 3.27 -12.47 -3.84
CA GLY A 211 2.89 -13.64 -4.63
C GLY A 211 1.52 -13.56 -5.33
N ALA A 212 0.88 -12.38 -5.32
CA ALA A 212 -0.41 -12.15 -5.97
C ALA A 212 -0.26 -11.90 -7.48
N ASP A 213 0.84 -11.29 -7.89
CA ASP A 213 1.21 -11.02 -9.28
C ASP A 213 1.80 -12.27 -9.96
N ARG A 214 1.11 -12.75 -10.99
CA ARG A 214 1.39 -13.99 -11.72
C ARG A 214 1.42 -13.80 -13.24
N LYS A 215 1.33 -12.56 -13.71
CA LYS A 215 1.31 -12.17 -15.14
C LYS A 215 2.51 -11.28 -15.52
N GLY A 216 3.62 -11.45 -14.81
CA GLY A 216 4.87 -10.74 -15.06
C GLY A 216 4.85 -9.26 -14.65
N PRO A 217 6.00 -8.58 -14.67
CA PRO A 217 6.13 -7.17 -14.31
C PRO A 217 5.30 -6.26 -15.24
N THR A 218 5.08 -6.68 -16.50
CA THR A 218 4.19 -5.97 -17.43
C THR A 218 2.75 -5.93 -16.92
N GLY A 219 2.22 -7.05 -16.41
CA GLY A 219 0.90 -7.12 -15.79
C GLY A 219 0.78 -6.19 -14.57
N VAL A 220 1.85 -6.08 -13.78
CA VAL A 220 1.89 -5.21 -12.61
C VAL A 220 1.79 -3.74 -13.00
N ILE A 221 2.62 -3.28 -13.94
CA ILE A 221 2.62 -1.86 -14.35
C ILE A 221 1.29 -1.46 -14.99
N LEU A 222 0.65 -2.37 -15.74
CA LEU A 222 -0.64 -2.13 -16.39
C LEU A 222 -1.79 -2.04 -15.36
N SER A 223 -1.80 -2.90 -14.33
CA SER A 223 -2.72 -2.74 -13.20
C SER A 223 -2.47 -1.42 -12.48
N CYS A 224 -1.22 -1.16 -12.11
CA CYS A 224 -0.83 0.02 -11.33
C CYS A 224 -1.17 1.34 -12.05
N ALA A 225 -1.05 1.40 -13.37
CA ALA A 225 -1.41 2.58 -14.15
C ALA A 225 -2.91 2.92 -14.14
N LYS A 226 -3.79 2.03 -13.66
CA LYS A 226 -5.24 2.27 -13.63
C LYS A 226 -5.67 3.26 -12.52
N ILE A 227 -4.83 3.50 -11.51
CA ILE A 227 -5.10 4.57 -10.54
C ILE A 227 -4.61 5.91 -11.09
N ASN A 228 -5.30 7.00 -10.74
CA ASN A 228 -4.94 8.32 -11.23
C ASN A 228 -3.81 8.93 -10.39
N HIS A 229 -2.57 8.67 -10.81
CA HIS A 229 -1.35 9.15 -10.13
C HIS A 229 -1.26 10.67 -9.99
N ILE A 230 -1.80 11.42 -10.97
CA ILE A 230 -1.79 12.89 -11.02
C ILE A 230 -2.52 13.50 -9.81
N LYS A 231 -3.49 12.78 -9.23
CA LYS A 231 -4.23 13.21 -8.03
C LYS A 231 -3.42 13.13 -6.74
N THR A 232 -2.21 12.61 -6.76
CA THR A 232 -1.39 12.31 -5.58
C THR A 232 -0.15 13.20 -5.51
N GLY A 233 0.46 13.30 -4.33
CA GLY A 233 1.84 13.76 -4.18
C GLY A 233 2.89 12.65 -4.32
N GLY A 234 2.48 11.47 -4.77
CA GLY A 234 3.37 10.36 -5.04
C GLY A 234 2.80 8.99 -4.70
N THR A 235 3.20 8.00 -5.50
CA THR A 235 2.84 6.60 -5.31
C THR A 235 4.07 5.72 -5.51
N LEU A 236 4.25 4.71 -4.67
CA LEU A 236 5.43 3.86 -4.69
C LEU A 236 5.13 2.47 -5.27
N LEU A 237 5.79 2.11 -6.38
CA LEU A 237 5.83 0.74 -6.90
C LEU A 237 7.21 0.09 -6.71
N ASN A 238 7.24 -1.08 -6.05
CA ASN A 238 8.40 -1.96 -5.98
C ASN A 238 8.27 -3.11 -6.99
N LEU A 239 9.33 -3.41 -7.72
CA LEU A 239 9.49 -4.68 -8.42
C LEU A 239 10.81 -5.35 -8.01
N LYS A 240 10.83 -6.69 -7.95
CA LYS A 240 12.05 -7.46 -7.71
C LYS A 240 12.33 -8.39 -8.88
N PHE A 241 13.55 -8.34 -9.40
CA PHE A 241 14.03 -9.21 -10.46
C PHE A 241 15.05 -10.19 -9.91
N SER A 242 15.05 -11.41 -10.46
CA SER A 242 16.15 -12.35 -10.25
C SER A 242 17.41 -11.80 -10.92
N PRO A 243 18.61 -11.96 -10.34
CA PRO A 243 19.86 -11.64 -11.04
C PRO A 243 19.97 -12.36 -12.40
N SER A 244 19.41 -13.57 -12.52
CA SER A 244 19.42 -14.35 -13.76
C SER A 244 18.67 -13.67 -14.91
N PHE A 245 17.70 -12.80 -14.61
CA PHE A 245 17.01 -12.00 -15.62
C PHE A 245 18.00 -11.16 -16.44
N PHE A 246 19.10 -10.69 -15.84
CA PHE A 246 20.09 -9.82 -16.47
C PHE A 246 21.24 -10.56 -17.16
N ASN A 247 21.11 -11.86 -17.40
CA ASN A 247 22.15 -12.66 -18.07
C ASN A 247 22.20 -12.46 -19.60
N THR A 248 21.31 -11.65 -20.19
CA THR A 248 21.26 -11.38 -21.64
C THR A 248 21.34 -9.89 -21.91
N ASP A 249 21.97 -9.51 -23.02
CA ASP A 249 22.10 -8.11 -23.43
C ASP A 249 20.72 -7.44 -23.65
N GLU A 250 19.71 -8.21 -24.10
CA GLU A 250 18.34 -7.73 -24.29
C GLU A 250 17.62 -7.34 -22.99
N SER A 251 18.09 -7.82 -21.84
CA SER A 251 17.40 -7.63 -20.57
C SER A 251 17.34 -6.17 -20.14
N LEU A 252 18.37 -5.39 -20.48
CA LEU A 252 18.40 -3.96 -20.24
C LEU A 252 17.38 -3.22 -21.12
N ASP A 253 17.31 -3.57 -22.41
CA ASP A 253 16.32 -2.98 -23.33
C ASP A 253 14.89 -3.28 -22.90
N LYS A 254 14.64 -4.50 -22.40
CA LYS A 254 13.36 -4.90 -21.82
C LYS A 254 13.00 -4.08 -20.58
N LEU A 255 13.97 -3.87 -19.67
CA LEU A 255 13.76 -3.05 -18.48
C LEU A 255 13.49 -1.57 -18.83
N VAL A 256 14.25 -1.00 -19.76
CA VAL A 256 14.03 0.36 -20.26
C VAL A 256 12.63 0.48 -20.87
N SER A 257 12.23 -0.49 -21.70
CA SER A 257 10.89 -0.51 -22.31
C SER A 257 9.78 -0.60 -21.26
N LEU A 258 9.96 -1.38 -20.20
CA LEU A 258 9.02 -1.47 -19.07
C LEU A 258 8.87 -0.10 -18.37
N ILE A 259 9.99 0.56 -18.03
CA ILE A 259 10.00 1.86 -17.37
C ILE A 259 9.29 2.91 -18.23
N LEU A 260 9.68 3.01 -19.50
CA LEU A 260 9.10 3.97 -20.44
C LEU A 260 7.60 3.71 -20.65
N SER A 261 7.18 2.45 -20.70
CA SER A 261 5.77 2.09 -20.82
C SER A 261 4.99 2.51 -19.58
N TYR A 262 5.51 2.28 -18.37
CA TYR A 262 4.85 2.68 -17.14
C TYR A 262 4.67 4.21 -17.05
N PHE A 263 5.72 4.98 -17.38
CA PHE A 263 5.65 6.45 -17.37
C PHE A 263 4.80 7.03 -18.49
N LYS A 264 4.71 6.35 -19.65
CA LYS A 264 3.77 6.72 -20.72
C LYS A 264 2.30 6.56 -20.30
N LEU A 265 2.05 5.72 -19.28
CA LEU A 265 0.73 5.52 -18.68
C LEU A 265 0.54 6.36 -17.40
N ASP A 266 1.26 7.46 -17.27
CA ASP A 266 1.25 8.38 -16.12
C ASP A 266 1.66 7.72 -14.78
N GLY A 267 2.36 6.58 -14.82
CA GLY A 267 2.96 5.98 -13.64
C GLY A 267 3.89 6.95 -12.91
N TYR A 268 3.76 7.07 -11.58
CA TYR A 268 4.49 8.09 -10.82
C TYR A 268 5.95 7.72 -10.55
N HIS A 269 6.19 6.53 -10.00
CA HIS A 269 7.50 6.08 -9.55
C HIS A 269 7.57 4.56 -9.52
N ILE A 270 8.69 4.03 -9.99
CA ILE A 270 9.01 2.60 -9.97
C ILE A 270 10.46 2.42 -9.51
N GLN A 271 10.70 1.41 -8.67
CA GLN A 271 12.03 1.06 -8.20
C GLN A 271 12.24 -0.46 -8.19
N PHE A 272 13.49 -0.86 -8.33
CA PHE A 272 13.86 -2.24 -8.56
C PHE A 272 14.77 -2.77 -7.45
N ASN A 273 14.56 -4.03 -7.10
CA ASN A 273 15.53 -4.82 -6.35
C ASN A 273 16.03 -5.95 -7.26
N VAL A 274 17.35 -6.17 -7.34
CA VAL A 274 17.95 -7.21 -8.19
C VAL A 274 18.73 -8.15 -7.27
N VAL A 275 18.02 -9.09 -6.67
CA VAL A 275 18.56 -10.00 -5.66
C VAL A 275 17.69 -11.24 -5.58
N SER A 276 18.31 -12.41 -5.41
CA SER A 276 17.57 -13.67 -5.30
C SER A 276 17.07 -13.90 -3.86
N ALA A 277 15.91 -14.52 -3.73
CA ALA A 277 15.41 -14.97 -2.43
C ALA A 277 16.37 -15.95 -1.74
N LYS A 278 17.15 -16.71 -2.52
CA LYS A 278 18.20 -17.60 -2.00
C LYS A 278 19.32 -16.80 -1.32
N THR A 279 19.83 -15.76 -1.96
CA THR A 279 20.86 -14.87 -1.41
C THR A 279 20.40 -14.23 -0.10
N LEU A 280 19.16 -13.71 -0.08
CA LEU A 280 18.62 -13.07 1.11
C LEU A 280 18.45 -14.04 2.29
N ARG A 281 17.99 -15.28 2.03
CA ARG A 281 17.91 -16.31 3.08
C ARG A 281 19.29 -16.74 3.58
N ASP A 282 20.27 -16.84 2.70
CA ASP A 282 21.66 -17.12 3.10
C ASP A 282 22.21 -15.99 3.97
N ALA A 283 21.90 -14.74 3.64
CA ALA A 283 22.26 -13.57 4.45
C ALA A 283 21.60 -13.56 5.83
N GLN A 284 20.39 -14.11 5.99
CA GLN A 284 19.78 -14.29 7.31
C GLN A 284 20.52 -15.33 8.16
N LEU A 285 21.03 -16.39 7.53
CA LEU A 285 21.74 -17.48 8.21
C LEU A 285 23.22 -17.13 8.51
N HIS A 286 23.83 -16.32 7.64
CA HIS A 286 25.26 -15.99 7.66
C HIS A 286 25.51 -14.48 7.52
N PRO A 287 24.94 -13.62 8.40
CA PRO A 287 25.01 -12.16 8.24
C PRO A 287 26.45 -11.62 8.19
N GLU A 288 27.41 -12.30 8.80
CA GLU A 288 28.83 -11.94 8.75
C GLU A 288 29.44 -11.96 7.34
N LYS A 289 28.87 -12.76 6.43
CA LYS A 289 29.31 -12.85 5.02
C LYS A 289 28.67 -11.79 4.12
N TYR A 290 27.64 -11.10 4.60
CA TYR A 290 26.79 -10.19 3.82
C TYR A 290 26.69 -8.79 4.44
N ARG A 291 27.75 -8.33 5.12
CA ARG A 291 27.77 -7.04 5.83
C ARG A 291 27.54 -5.82 4.94
N ASP A 292 27.88 -5.92 3.67
CA ASP A 292 27.75 -4.90 2.64
C ASP A 292 26.52 -5.11 1.74
N LEU A 293 25.69 -6.13 2.01
CA LEU A 293 24.50 -6.41 1.23
C LEU A 293 23.45 -5.31 1.45
N ILE A 294 23.28 -4.47 0.44
CA ILE A 294 22.26 -3.42 0.41
C ILE A 294 21.05 -3.92 -0.37
N VAL A 295 19.86 -3.70 0.18
CA VAL A 295 18.58 -4.03 -0.46
C VAL A 295 17.69 -2.81 -0.58
N ARG A 296 16.81 -2.81 -1.58
CA ARG A 296 15.75 -1.80 -1.71
C ARG A 296 14.57 -2.16 -0.80
N VAL A 297 14.26 -1.30 0.16
CA VAL A 297 13.15 -1.49 1.13
C VAL A 297 11.85 -0.95 0.54
N ALA A 298 11.58 0.34 0.72
CA ALA A 298 10.49 1.09 0.11
C ALA A 298 10.91 2.56 0.13
N GLU A 299 11.21 3.15 -1.02
CA GLU A 299 11.78 4.51 -1.22
C GLU A 299 13.25 4.71 -0.85
N TYR A 300 13.82 3.83 -0.03
CA TYR A 300 15.23 3.87 0.33
C TYR A 300 15.90 2.49 0.23
N SER A 301 17.23 2.51 0.22
CA SER A 301 18.06 1.32 0.30
C SER A 301 18.76 1.30 1.65
N ASP A 302 18.94 0.11 2.22
CA ASP A 302 19.55 -0.08 3.53
C ASP A 302 20.34 -1.38 3.57
N TYR A 303 21.21 -1.52 4.57
CA TYR A 303 21.91 -2.78 4.81
C TYR A 303 20.91 -3.83 5.25
N PHE A 304 20.90 -4.98 4.58
CA PHE A 304 19.99 -6.07 4.88
C PHE A 304 20.12 -6.55 6.33
N ASN A 305 21.34 -6.53 6.86
CA ASN A 305 21.66 -6.91 8.24
C ASN A 305 21.07 -5.96 9.29
N ASP A 306 20.80 -4.70 8.93
CA ASP A 306 20.26 -3.70 9.87
C ASP A 306 18.73 -3.75 9.93
N LEU A 307 18.10 -4.53 9.04
CA LEU A 307 16.66 -4.71 9.00
C LEU A 307 16.20 -5.73 10.05
N GLY A 308 15.10 -5.42 10.74
CA GLY A 308 14.41 -6.40 11.59
C GLY A 308 13.90 -7.60 10.79
N GLU A 309 13.89 -8.77 11.40
CA GLU A 309 13.55 -10.06 10.75
C GLU A 309 12.21 -10.03 9.99
N ALA A 310 11.19 -9.37 10.55
CA ALA A 310 9.89 -9.24 9.90
C ALA A 310 9.96 -8.51 8.54
N LEU A 311 10.82 -7.49 8.43
CA LEU A 311 11.03 -6.73 7.21
C LEU A 311 11.92 -7.49 6.22
N GLN A 312 12.96 -8.19 6.70
CA GLN A 312 13.75 -9.09 5.86
C GLN A 312 12.87 -10.15 5.21
N ASN A 313 12.02 -10.81 6.00
CA ASN A 313 11.08 -11.83 5.54
C ASN A 313 10.02 -11.27 4.57
N GLU A 314 9.66 -9.99 4.69
CA GLU A 314 8.78 -9.32 3.74
C GLU A 314 9.47 -9.16 2.37
N ILE A 315 10.69 -8.61 2.34
CA ILE A 315 11.49 -8.42 1.12
C ILE A 315 11.77 -9.77 0.42
N ILE A 316 12.07 -10.81 1.19
CA ILE A 316 12.26 -12.17 0.68
C ILE A 316 11.01 -12.68 -0.04
N ARG A 317 9.82 -12.41 0.51
CA ARG A 317 8.53 -12.89 0.00
C ARG A 317 7.99 -12.13 -1.21
N ARG A 318 8.52 -10.95 -1.52
CA ARG A 318 8.17 -10.23 -2.76
C ARG A 318 8.42 -11.11 -3.97
N THR A 319 7.56 -11.00 -4.99
CA THR A 319 7.66 -11.78 -6.22
C THR A 319 9.00 -11.51 -6.90
N GLU A 320 9.71 -12.57 -7.26
CA GLU A 320 10.98 -12.52 -7.99
C GLU A 320 10.66 -12.77 -9.47
N HIS A 321 10.74 -11.73 -10.30
CA HIS A 321 10.50 -11.88 -11.74
C HIS A 321 11.75 -12.42 -12.44
N GLU A 322 11.58 -13.54 -13.14
CA GLU A 322 12.61 -14.18 -13.97
C GLU A 322 12.44 -13.84 -15.47
N SER A 323 11.30 -13.26 -15.85
CA SER A 323 10.96 -12.83 -17.21
C SER A 323 9.97 -11.65 -17.18
N MET A 324 9.74 -11.02 -18.34
CA MET A 324 8.88 -9.83 -18.53
C MET A 324 7.39 -10.14 -18.66
#